data_AF-A0A3S3SXY8-F1
#
_entry.id   AF-A0A3S3SXY8-F1
#
_cell.length_a   1.000
_cell.length_b   1.000
_cell.length_c   1.000
_cell.angle_alpha   90.00
_cell.angle_beta   90.00
_cell.angle_gamma   90.00
#
_symmetry.space_group_name_H-M   'P 1'
#
loop_
_entity.id
_entity.type
_entity.pdbx_description
1 polymer ?
#
loop_
_entity_poly.entity_id
_entity_poly.type
_entity_poly.pdbx_seq_one_letter_code
_entity_poly.pdbx_strand_id
1 'polypeptide(L)'
;MSNTQDTVTTKIYSPNQVAFGALGGPVGLIYFLWANFSILKKESLTKATLILGAVFIITLIFAAPYVPKEVPALAFSAMYVITAYILSRKFHLNKSEITNSEEYSSHSSFRVFFITIPCFWVSYVVVAAPLHWLYSIGFFTGI
;
A
#
# COMPACT_ATOMS: atom_id res chain seq x y z
N MET A 1 42.35 -12.26 5.09
CA MET A 1 41.75 -11.20 4.26
C MET A 1 40.43 -11.74 3.71
N SER A 2 39.31 -11.43 4.36
CA SER A 2 37.97 -11.82 3.88
C SER A 2 37.57 -10.82 2.80
N ASN A 3 37.54 -11.27 1.55
CA ASN A 3 37.09 -10.49 0.42
C ASN A 3 35.56 -10.43 0.48
N THR A 4 34.99 -9.45 1.18
CA THR A 4 33.55 -9.17 1.14
C THR A 4 33.23 -8.60 -0.23
N GLN A 5 32.88 -9.47 -1.18
CA GLN A 5 32.12 -9.03 -2.33
C GLN A 5 30.78 -8.54 -1.81
N ASP A 6 30.62 -7.22 -1.77
CA ASP A 6 29.31 -6.58 -1.64
C ASP A 6 28.50 -6.95 -2.89
N THR A 7 27.86 -8.13 -2.86
CA THR A 7 26.88 -8.52 -3.87
C THR A 7 25.78 -7.48 -3.82
N VAL A 8 25.65 -6.67 -4.88
CA VAL A 8 24.65 -5.61 -4.97
C VAL A 8 23.28 -6.27 -5.05
N THR A 9 22.65 -6.49 -3.89
CA THR A 9 21.31 -7.08 -3.80
C THR A 9 20.25 -6.02 -4.04
N THR A 10 19.20 -6.41 -4.77
CA THR A 10 18.05 -5.55 -5.00
C THR A 10 17.17 -5.52 -3.75
N LYS A 11 16.84 -4.32 -3.27
CA LYS A 11 16.01 -4.18 -2.07
C LYS A 11 14.55 -4.40 -2.40
N ILE A 12 13.86 -5.18 -1.56
CA ILE A 12 12.41 -5.47 -1.67
C ILE A 12 11.74 -5.43 -0.29
N TYR A 13 10.43 -5.17 -0.24
CA TYR A 13 9.67 -5.23 1.01
C TYR A 13 9.17 -6.64 1.28
N SER A 14 9.36 -7.15 2.49
CA SER A 14 8.75 -8.40 2.93
C SER A 14 7.23 -8.26 3.13
N PRO A 15 6.45 -9.37 3.19
CA PRO A 15 5.00 -9.29 3.34
C PRO A 15 4.54 -8.49 4.57
N ASN A 16 5.25 -8.62 5.70
CA ASN A 16 4.94 -7.84 6.90
C ASN A 16 5.21 -6.35 6.69
N GLN A 17 6.26 -6.00 5.95
CA GLN A 17 6.58 -4.59 5.64
C GLN A 17 5.55 -3.99 4.69
N VAL A 18 5.07 -4.75 3.72
CA VAL A 18 3.96 -4.33 2.84
C VAL A 18 2.68 -4.14 3.65
N ALA A 19 2.38 -5.05 4.58
CA ALA A 19 1.23 -4.96 5.47
C ALA A 19 1.29 -3.74 6.40
N PHE A 20 2.40 -3.53 7.11
CA PHE A 20 2.56 -2.35 7.98
C PHE A 20 2.63 -1.04 7.18
N GLY A 21 3.20 -1.07 5.98
CA GLY A 21 3.18 0.06 5.06
C GLY A 21 1.77 0.51 4.64
N ALA A 22 0.82 -0.44 4.57
CA ALA A 22 -0.58 -0.16 4.28
C ALA A 22 -1.33 0.55 5.42
N LEU A 23 -0.73 0.71 6.61
CA LEU A 23 -1.24 1.63 7.64
C LEU A 23 -1.25 3.09 7.16
N GLY A 24 -0.49 3.40 6.11
CA GLY A 24 -0.54 4.68 5.40
C GLY A 24 -1.81 4.88 4.57
N GLY A 25 -2.83 4.04 4.69
CA GLY A 25 -4.09 4.14 3.97
C GLY A 25 -4.05 3.53 2.56
N PRO A 26 -5.05 3.82 1.71
CA PRO A 26 -5.14 3.25 0.37
C PRO A 26 -3.91 3.53 -0.50
N VAL A 27 -3.27 4.70 -0.35
CA VAL A 27 -2.03 5.01 -1.08
C VAL A 27 -0.85 4.17 -0.58
N GLY A 28 -0.77 3.90 0.72
CA GLY A 28 0.23 2.99 1.28
C GLY A 28 0.06 1.57 0.74
N LEU A 29 -1.17 1.05 0.74
CA LEU A 29 -1.50 -0.25 0.14
C LEU A 29 -1.01 -0.33 -1.32
N ILE A 30 -1.37 0.66 -2.14
CA ILE A 30 -1.01 0.70 -3.56
C ILE A 30 0.51 0.80 -3.73
N TYR A 31 1.17 1.73 -3.01
CA TYR A 31 2.60 1.98 -3.14
C TYR A 31 3.44 0.75 -2.82
N PHE A 32 3.20 0.09 -1.68
CA PHE A 32 4.01 -1.05 -1.27
C PHE A 32 3.78 -2.28 -2.15
N LEU A 33 2.58 -2.48 -2.67
CA LEU A 33 2.31 -3.52 -3.67
C LEU A 33 3.01 -3.21 -5.00
N TRP A 34 2.81 -1.99 -5.52
CA TRP A 34 3.40 -1.52 -6.76
C TRP A 34 4.94 -1.57 -6.75
N ALA A 35 5.57 -1.14 -5.65
CA ALA A 35 7.02 -1.12 -5.52
C ALA A 35 7.59 -2.53 -5.67
N ASN A 36 7.00 -3.51 -4.97
CA ASN A 36 7.43 -4.89 -5.06
C ASN A 36 7.18 -5.49 -6.46
N PHE A 37 6.01 -5.28 -7.05
CA PHE A 37 5.75 -5.77 -8.42
C PHE A 37 6.71 -5.19 -9.46
N SER A 38 7.08 -3.91 -9.30
CA SER A 38 8.07 -3.25 -10.16
C SER A 38 9.45 -3.86 -10.02
N ILE A 39 9.89 -4.13 -8.78
CA ILE A 39 11.17 -4.80 -8.50
C ILE A 39 11.19 -6.22 -9.07
N LEU A 40 10.09 -6.97 -8.91
CA LEU A 40 9.94 -8.33 -9.43
C LEU A 40 9.70 -8.38 -10.95
N LYS A 41 9.77 -7.23 -11.65
CA LYS A 41 9.57 -7.08 -13.10
C LYS A 41 8.26 -7.69 -13.60
N LYS A 42 7.21 -7.70 -12.77
CA LYS A 42 5.87 -8.20 -13.12
C LYS A 42 5.01 -7.07 -13.69
N GLU A 43 5.34 -6.57 -14.88
CA GLU A 43 4.74 -5.36 -15.46
C GLU A 43 3.20 -5.36 -15.49
N SER A 44 2.59 -6.50 -15.81
CA SER A 44 1.13 -6.63 -15.85
C SER A 44 0.50 -6.36 -14.48
N LEU A 45 1.09 -6.91 -13.42
CA LEU A 45 0.64 -6.71 -12.04
C LEU A 45 1.00 -5.31 -11.52
N THR A 46 2.12 -4.74 -11.95
CA THR A 46 2.47 -3.35 -11.66
C THR A 46 1.41 -2.38 -12.19
N LYS A 47 1.04 -2.52 -13.47
CA LYS A 47 0.00 -1.69 -14.11
C LYS A 47 -1.37 -1.95 -13.48
N ALA A 48 -1.72 -3.22 -13.27
CA ALA A 48 -2.98 -3.59 -12.63
C ALA A 48 -3.10 -2.99 -11.22
N THR A 49 -2.02 -2.99 -10.43
CA THR A 49 -2.02 -2.41 -9.07
C THR A 49 -2.35 -0.91 -9.09
N LEU A 50 -1.80 -0.16 -10.05
CA LEU A 50 -2.09 1.26 -10.20
C LEU A 50 -3.53 1.50 -10.66
N ILE A 51 -4.00 0.76 -11.67
CA ILE A 51 -5.35 0.90 -12.21
C ILE A 51 -6.40 0.52 -11.15
N LEU A 52 -6.27 -0.67 -10.57
CA LEU A 52 -7.17 -1.16 -9.51
C LEU A 52 -7.08 -0.29 -8.26
N GLY A 53 -5.89 0.22 -7.93
CA GLY A 53 -5.70 1.18 -6.84
C GLY A 53 -6.46 2.48 -7.06
N ALA A 54 -6.38 3.05 -8.26
CA ALA A 54 -7.11 4.26 -8.62
C ALA A 54 -8.63 4.02 -8.57
N VAL A 55 -9.11 2.91 -9.16
CA VAL A 55 -10.52 2.51 -9.11
C VAL A 55 -10.96 2.35 -7.65
N PHE A 56 -10.15 1.71 -6.81
CA PHE A 56 -10.43 1.51 -5.39
C PHE A 56 -10.57 2.84 -4.63
N ILE A 57 -9.66 3.80 -4.85
CA ILE A 57 -9.75 5.14 -4.23
C ILE A 57 -11.03 5.86 -4.68
N ILE A 58 -11.36 5.80 -5.97
CA ILE A 58 -12.60 6.38 -6.50
C ILE A 58 -13.82 5.73 -5.81
N THR A 59 -13.85 4.40 -5.72
CA THR A 59 -14.91 3.68 -5.01
C THR A 59 -14.99 4.11 -3.55
N LEU A 60 -13.87 4.27 -2.85
CA LEU A 60 -13.85 4.76 -1.46
C LEU A 60 -14.46 6.15 -1.33
N ILE A 61 -14.15 7.08 -2.24
CA ILE A 61 -14.71 8.44 -2.23
C ILE A 61 -16.23 8.40 -2.39
N PHE A 62 -16.75 7.62 -3.33
CA PHE A 62 -18.20 7.55 -3.56
C PHE A 62 -18.94 6.70 -2.51
N ALA A 63 -18.28 5.70 -1.92
CA ALA A 63 -18.89 4.85 -0.90
C ALA A 63 -18.86 5.48 0.50
N ALA A 64 -17.87 6.31 0.81
CA ALA A 64 -17.66 6.86 2.15
C ALA A 64 -18.89 7.57 2.77
N PRO A 65 -19.68 8.38 2.04
CA PRO A 65 -20.89 9.01 2.58
C PRO A 65 -21.97 8.04 3.05
N TYR A 66 -21.98 6.82 2.49
CA TYR A 66 -22.96 5.78 2.80
C TYR A 66 -22.50 4.83 3.91
N VAL A 67 -21.28 5.03 4.43
CA VAL A 67 -20.75 4.23 5.54
C VAL A 67 -21.47 4.64 6.83
N PRO A 68 -22.09 3.69 7.57
CA PRO A 68 -22.72 3.99 8.85
C PRO A 68 -21.72 4.59 9.84
N LYS A 69 -22.17 5.55 10.66
CA LYS A 69 -21.30 6.29 11.60
C LYS A 69 -20.71 5.40 12.69
N GLU A 70 -21.31 4.24 12.93
CA GLU A 70 -20.89 3.24 13.92
C GLU A 70 -19.70 2.41 13.42
N VAL A 71 -19.43 2.42 12.11
CA VAL A 71 -18.29 1.67 11.55
C VAL A 71 -16.99 2.34 12.02
N PRO A 72 -16.14 1.63 12.79
CA PRO A 72 -14.92 2.23 13.30
C PRO A 72 -13.92 2.45 12.16
N ALA A 73 -13.24 3.60 12.17
CA ALA A 73 -12.20 3.92 11.19
C ALA A 73 -11.11 2.83 11.10
N LEU A 74 -10.82 2.15 12.22
CA LEU A 74 -9.88 1.03 12.29
C LEU A 74 -10.28 -0.16 11.38
N ALA A 75 -11.57 -0.34 11.06
CA ALA A 75 -12.01 -1.39 10.15
C ALA A 75 -11.41 -1.20 8.74
N PHE A 76 -11.34 0.05 8.26
CA PHE A 76 -10.72 0.37 6.97
C PHE A 76 -9.21 0.13 7.00
N SER A 77 -8.53 0.58 8.06
CA SER A 77 -7.09 0.32 8.23
C SER A 77 -6.81 -1.19 8.27
N ALA A 78 -7.60 -1.97 9.01
CA ALA A 78 -7.48 -3.42 9.06
C ALA A 78 -7.69 -4.04 7.67
N MET A 79 -8.69 -3.58 6.91
CA MET A 79 -8.93 -4.03 5.54
C MET A 79 -7.71 -3.79 4.64
N TYR A 80 -7.08 -2.61 4.71
CA TYR A 80 -5.89 -2.31 3.92
C TYR A 80 -4.71 -3.21 4.31
N VAL A 81 -4.45 -3.38 5.60
CA VAL A 81 -3.37 -4.23 6.12
C VAL A 81 -3.57 -5.69 5.73
N ILE A 82 -4.78 -6.23 5.91
CA ILE A 82 -5.11 -7.62 5.57
C ILE A 82 -4.95 -7.84 4.05
N THR A 83 -5.48 -6.91 3.23
CA THR A 83 -5.36 -7.00 1.77
C THR A 83 -3.90 -6.96 1.33
N ALA A 84 -3.12 -6.02 1.87
CA ALA A 84 -1.68 -5.91 1.61
C ALA A 84 -0.93 -7.20 1.99
N TYR A 85 -1.25 -7.77 3.15
CA TYR A 85 -0.63 -8.99 3.64
C TYR A 85 -0.97 -10.19 2.75
N ILE A 86 -2.25 -10.40 2.41
CA ILE A 86 -2.70 -11.52 1.58
C ILE A 86 -2.09 -11.44 0.19
N LEU A 87 -2.14 -10.26 -0.45
CA LEU A 87 -1.60 -10.09 -1.80
C LEU A 87 -0.09 -10.24 -1.83
N SER A 88 0.63 -9.67 -0.86
CA SER A 88 2.09 -9.82 -0.80
C SER A 88 2.52 -11.26 -0.50
N ARG A 89 1.81 -11.99 0.36
CA ARG A 89 2.05 -13.42 0.60
C ARG A 89 1.83 -14.28 -0.63
N LYS A 90 0.86 -13.92 -1.48
CA LYS A 90 0.49 -14.69 -2.67
C LYS A 90 1.39 -14.41 -3.86
N PHE A 91 1.79 -13.15 -4.06
CA PHE A 91 2.41 -12.72 -5.30
C PHE A 91 3.87 -12.26 -5.18
N HIS A 92 4.37 -11.98 -3.97
CA HIS A 92 5.73 -11.54 -3.70
C HIS A 92 6.54 -12.63 -2.98
N LEU A 93 7.85 -12.38 -2.87
CA LEU A 93 8.74 -13.20 -2.06
C LEU A 93 8.40 -13.05 -0.57
N ASN A 94 8.30 -14.18 0.12
CA ASN A 94 8.17 -14.23 1.57
C ASN A 94 9.52 -13.92 2.25
N LYS A 95 9.51 -13.71 3.57
CA LYS A 95 10.72 -13.30 4.29
C LYS A 95 11.85 -14.33 4.20
N SER A 96 11.54 -15.62 4.29
CA SER A 96 12.55 -16.69 4.13
C SER A 96 13.14 -16.74 2.73
N GLU A 97 12.31 -16.57 1.69
CA GLU A 97 12.77 -16.52 0.30
C GLU A 97 13.72 -15.34 0.07
N ILE A 98 13.42 -14.16 0.64
CA ILE A 98 14.30 -12.99 0.56
C ILE A 98 15.63 -13.25 1.28
N THR A 99 15.60 -13.83 2.48
CA THR A 99 16.83 -14.10 3.25
C THR A 99 17.72 -15.15 2.59
N ASN A 100 17.13 -16.13 1.90
CA ASN A 100 17.86 -17.19 1.23
C ASN A 100 18.24 -16.84 -0.23
N SER A 101 17.82 -15.68 -0.74
CA SER A 101 18.14 -15.27 -2.11
C SER A 101 19.46 -14.52 -2.19
N GLU A 102 20.25 -14.81 -3.21
CA GLU A 102 21.45 -14.02 -3.55
C GLU A 102 21.08 -12.71 -4.27
N GLU A 103 19.86 -12.61 -4.82
CA GLU A 103 19.42 -11.47 -5.63
C GLU A 103 18.73 -10.37 -4.79
N TYR A 104 18.02 -10.74 -3.72
CA TYR A 104 17.18 -9.80 -2.97
C TYR A 104 17.60 -9.67 -1.51
N SER A 105 17.39 -8.48 -0.95
CA SER A 105 17.47 -8.28 0.49
C SER A 105 16.35 -7.37 0.98
N SER A 106 15.89 -7.58 2.21
CA SER A 106 14.79 -6.78 2.76
C SER A 106 15.24 -5.34 3.04
N HIS A 107 14.33 -4.39 2.83
CA HIS A 107 14.50 -3.04 3.38
C HIS A 107 14.52 -3.05 4.92
N SER A 108 15.05 -1.98 5.53
CA SER A 108 14.92 -1.76 6.98
C SER A 108 13.48 -1.39 7.35
N SER A 109 12.99 -1.86 8.50
CA SER A 109 11.67 -1.48 9.02
C SER A 109 11.53 0.03 9.26
N PHE A 110 12.62 0.73 9.57
CA PHE A 110 12.59 2.20 9.70
C PHE A 110 12.21 2.89 8.39
N ARG A 111 12.68 2.37 7.25
CA ARG A 111 12.30 2.91 5.96
C ARG A 111 10.80 2.77 5.73
N VAL A 112 10.22 1.63 6.09
CA VAL A 112 8.76 1.40 5.99
C VAL A 112 8.02 2.44 6.81
N PHE A 113 8.43 2.67 8.05
CA PHE A 113 7.86 3.71 8.91
C PHE A 113 7.89 5.09 8.26
N PHE A 114 9.06 5.53 7.78
CA PHE A 114 9.20 6.86 7.17
C PHE A 114 8.43 7.03 5.85
N ILE A 115 8.24 5.96 5.07
CA ILE A 115 7.44 6.00 3.85
C ILE A 115 5.93 5.93 4.15
N THR A 116 5.55 5.30 5.26
CA THR A 116 4.15 5.20 5.69
C THR A 116 3.58 6.57 6.04
N ILE A 117 4.37 7.47 6.63
CA ILE A 117 3.95 8.82 7.01
C ILE A 117 3.48 9.67 5.81
N PRO A 118 4.25 9.85 4.73
CA PRO A 118 3.78 10.58 3.56
C PRO A 118 2.63 9.83 2.86
N CYS A 119 2.66 8.49 2.80
CA CYS A 119 1.51 7.74 2.27
C CYS A 119 0.22 8.04 3.02
N PHE A 120 0.28 8.17 4.35
CA PHE A 120 -0.86 8.56 5.18
C PHE A 120 -1.40 9.94 4.78
N TRP A 121 -0.53 10.95 4.69
CA TRP A 121 -0.94 12.29 4.29
C TRP A 121 -1.49 12.35 2.86
N VAL A 122 -0.86 11.65 1.91
CA VAL A 122 -1.36 11.58 0.54
C VAL A 122 -2.70 10.87 0.51
N SER A 123 -2.87 9.75 1.23
CA SER A 123 -4.17 9.06 1.37
C SER A 123 -5.25 9.99 1.90
N TYR A 124 -4.93 10.78 2.93
CA TYR A 124 -5.87 11.76 3.48
C TYR A 124 -6.26 12.79 2.42
N VAL A 125 -5.30 13.38 1.70
CA VAL A 125 -5.58 14.38 0.66
C VAL A 125 -6.41 13.80 -0.49
N VAL A 126 -6.03 12.65 -1.04
CA VAL A 126 -6.71 12.07 -2.21
C VAL A 126 -8.11 11.56 -1.89
N VAL A 127 -8.44 11.30 -0.63
CA VAL A 127 -9.80 10.89 -0.23
C VAL A 127 -10.60 12.08 0.31
N ALA A 128 -10.06 12.83 1.28
CA ALA A 128 -10.78 13.90 1.95
C ALA A 128 -11.01 15.11 1.06
N ALA A 129 -10.04 15.53 0.24
CA ALA A 129 -10.21 16.74 -0.58
C ALA A 129 -11.33 16.59 -1.64
N PRO A 130 -11.42 15.48 -2.40
CA PRO A 130 -12.56 15.25 -3.29
C PRO A 130 -13.89 15.17 -2.54
N LEU A 131 -13.92 14.52 -1.38
CA LEU A 131 -15.12 14.45 -0.54
C LEU A 131 -15.59 15.84 -0.12
N HIS A 132 -14.71 16.67 0.44
CA HIS A 132 -15.04 18.04 0.84
C HIS A 132 -15.55 18.87 -0.34
N TRP A 133 -14.94 18.72 -1.52
CA TRP A 133 -15.39 19.39 -2.73
C TRP A 133 -16.79 18.94 -3.17
N LEU A 134 -17.05 17.62 -3.19
CA LEU A 134 -18.36 17.05 -3.52
C LEU A 134 -19.46 17.49 -2.54
N TYR A 135 -19.16 17.56 -1.25
CA TYR A 135 -20.09 18.10 -0.25
C TYR A 135 -20.36 19.60 -0.46
N SER A 136 -19.33 20.39 -0.79
CA SER A 136 -19.45 21.84 -1.03
C SER A 136 -20.39 22.17 -2.19
N ILE A 137 -20.38 21.35 -3.25
CA ILE A 137 -21.29 21.52 -4.41
C ILE A 137 -22.67 20.88 -4.19
N GLY A 138 -22.94 20.32 -3.02
CA GLY A 138 -24.22 19.69 -2.70
C GLY A 138 -24.46 18.32 -3.35
N PHE A 139 -23.40 17.61 -3.77
CA PHE A 139 -23.56 16.31 -4.45
C PHE A 139 -24.21 15.25 -3.53
N PHE A 140 -24.00 15.35 -2.22
CA PHE A 140 -24.49 14.41 -1.21
C PHE A 140 -25.58 14.99 -0.29
N THR A 141 -26.15 16.17 -0.58
CA THR A 141 -27.14 16.83 0.31
C THR A 141 -28.53 16.20 0.30
N GLY A 142 -28.76 15.18 -0.52
CA GLY A 142 -30.00 14.40 -0.57
C GLY A 142 -29.95 13.07 0.21
N ILE A 143 -28.91 12.84 1.01
CA ILE A 143 -28.68 11.63 1.82
C ILE A 143 -28.75 11.99 3.30
#